data_AF-A0A7J4Q4K0-F1
#
_entry.id   AF-A0A7J4Q4K0-F1
#
_cell.length_a   1.000
_cell.length_b   1.000
_cell.length_c   1.000
_cell.angle_alpha   90.00
_cell.angle_beta   90.00
_cell.angle_gamma   90.00
#
_symmetry.space_group_name_H-M   'P 1'
#
loop_
_entity.id
_entity.type
_entity.pdbx_description
1 polymer ?
#
loop_
_entity_poly.entity_id
_entity_poly.type
_entity_poly.pdbx_seq_one_letter_code
_entity_poly.pdbx_strand_id
1 'polypeptide(L)'
;MAKNSGLILWSSVACLLLSLVLIIVNIETEVDLEAEAVFRGDSGSLNLSGAHTVYISDEYECFAAAVTITNETEDFFQPGCDEIYDQPGWLVIGSFYPMRESMLTVNSTHEILIIDDASYITSAGYLGCGLCCFGLIGLVGSFITRSSSPKEAVSYAPNNPYQPTQQEVQQPSNERYAPVQSQYKEDFMEQEQNSTEAEEKSSPWD
;
A
#
# COMPACT_ATOMS: atom_id res chain seq x y z
N MET A 1 -17.15 26.01 1.71
CA MET A 1 -16.22 24.92 1.33
C MET A 1 -16.92 23.60 0.93
N ALA A 2 -18.25 23.49 0.94
CA ALA A 2 -18.94 22.21 0.62
C ALA A 2 -18.94 21.78 -0.87
N LYS A 3 -18.69 22.71 -1.81
CA LYS A 3 -18.75 22.44 -3.25
C LYS A 3 -17.70 21.44 -3.74
N ASN A 4 -16.55 21.37 -3.06
CA ASN A 4 -15.42 20.54 -3.50
C ASN A 4 -15.50 19.12 -2.93
N SER A 5 -16.11 18.93 -1.77
CA SER A 5 -16.27 17.60 -1.15
C SER A 5 -17.19 16.67 -1.97
N GLY A 6 -18.22 17.21 -2.62
CA GLY A 6 -19.08 16.43 -3.52
C GLY A 6 -18.34 15.93 -4.76
N LEU A 7 -17.44 16.74 -5.32
CA LEU A 7 -16.63 16.38 -6.49
C LEU A 7 -15.62 15.27 -6.15
N ILE A 8 -14.99 15.34 -4.98
CA ILE A 8 -14.02 14.33 -4.51
C ILE A 8 -14.72 12.99 -4.25
N LEU A 9 -15.92 13.01 -3.66
CA LEU A 9 -16.71 11.80 -3.44
C LEU A 9 -17.08 11.11 -4.77
N TRP A 10 -17.59 11.88 -5.73
CA TRP A 10 -17.94 11.36 -7.06
C TRP A 10 -16.73 10.81 -7.81
N SER A 11 -15.60 11.51 -7.76
CA SER A 11 -14.34 11.04 -8.35
C SER A 11 -13.88 9.72 -7.74
N SER A 12 -13.93 9.61 -6.41
CA SER A 12 -13.53 8.39 -5.68
C SER A 12 -14.41 7.19 -6.04
N VAL A 13 -15.74 7.39 -6.11
CA VAL A 13 -16.68 6.34 -6.53
C VAL A 13 -16.45 5.95 -7.99
N ALA A 14 -16.22 6.92 -8.88
CA ALA A 14 -15.91 6.63 -10.28
C ALA A 14 -14.60 5.83 -10.44
N CYS A 15 -13.55 6.16 -9.67
CA CYS A 15 -12.31 5.39 -9.64
C CYS A 15 -12.51 3.95 -9.14
N LEU A 16 -13.33 3.75 -8.10
CA LEU A 16 -13.65 2.41 -7.60
C LEU A 16 -14.44 1.59 -8.61
N LEU A 17 -15.44 2.19 -9.27
CA LEU A 17 -16.22 1.51 -10.31
C LEU A 17 -15.37 1.18 -11.54
N LEU A 18 -14.51 2.09 -11.97
CA LEU A 18 -13.59 1.84 -13.07
C LEU A 18 -12.59 0.73 -12.73
N SER A 19 -12.03 0.75 -11.51
CA SER A 19 -11.16 -0.31 -11.00
C SER A 19 -11.88 -1.67 -11.01
N LEU A 20 -13.12 -1.72 -10.52
CA LEU A 20 -13.94 -2.93 -10.51
C LEU A 20 -14.15 -3.47 -11.93
N VAL A 21 -14.50 -2.59 -12.89
CA VAL A 21 -14.68 -2.99 -14.29
C VAL A 21 -13.39 -3.52 -14.89
N LEU A 22 -12.25 -2.86 -14.63
CA LEU A 22 -10.95 -3.34 -15.10
C LEU A 22 -10.58 -4.70 -14.48
N ILE A 23 -10.87 -4.91 -13.20
CA ILE A 23 -10.65 -6.20 -12.53
C ILE A 23 -11.53 -7.28 -13.16
N ILE A 24 -12.83 -7.04 -13.35
CA ILE A 24 -13.76 -8.01 -13.96
C ILE A 24 -13.31 -8.36 -15.39
N VAL A 25 -12.97 -7.37 -16.22
CA VAL A 25 -12.51 -7.60 -17.59
C VAL A 25 -11.20 -8.39 -17.61
N ASN A 26 -10.27 -8.13 -16.69
CA ASN A 26 -9.03 -8.92 -16.60
C ASN A 26 -9.27 -10.35 -16.08
N ILE A 27 -10.28 -10.58 -15.25
CA ILE A 27 -10.63 -11.93 -14.76
C ILE A 27 -11.23 -12.79 -15.90
N GLU A 28 -11.93 -12.17 -16.85
CA GLU A 28 -12.55 -12.91 -17.97
C GLU A 28 -11.58 -13.17 -19.14
N THR A 29 -10.47 -12.44 -19.22
CA THR A 29 -9.41 -12.75 -20.18
C THR A 29 -8.49 -13.79 -19.58
N GLU A 30 -8.68 -15.05 -19.96
CA GLU A 30 -7.67 -16.09 -19.75
C GLU A 30 -6.34 -15.56 -20.33
N VAL A 31 -5.37 -15.30 -19.46
CA VAL A 31 -4.03 -14.90 -19.90
C VAL A 31 -3.42 -16.13 -20.54
N ASP A 32 -3.21 -16.08 -21.84
CA ASP A 32 -2.56 -17.15 -22.58
C ASP A 32 -1.09 -17.23 -22.16
N LEU A 33 -0.81 -18.11 -21.19
CA LEU A 33 0.54 -18.32 -20.66
C LEU A 33 1.52 -18.75 -21.75
N GLU A 34 1.06 -19.48 -22.78
CA GLU A 34 1.94 -19.92 -23.85
C GLU A 34 2.43 -18.73 -24.70
N ALA A 35 1.61 -17.68 -24.82
CA ALA A 35 1.97 -16.48 -25.57
C ALA A 35 2.96 -15.56 -24.82
N GLU A 36 2.92 -15.57 -23.49
CA GLU A 36 3.80 -14.76 -22.64
C GLU A 36 5.10 -15.49 -22.25
N ALA A 37 5.19 -16.80 -22.52
CA ALA A 37 6.35 -17.60 -22.20
C ALA A 37 7.61 -17.13 -22.94
N VAL A 38 8.68 -16.86 -22.18
CA VAL A 38 10.01 -16.55 -22.73
C VAL A 38 10.73 -17.80 -23.22
N PHE A 39 10.32 -18.97 -22.76
CA PHE A 39 10.79 -20.26 -23.23
C PHE A 39 9.69 -21.31 -23.16
N ARG A 40 9.67 -22.17 -24.18
CA ARG A 40 8.85 -23.37 -24.27
C ARG A 40 9.69 -24.50 -24.83
N GLY A 41 9.75 -25.61 -24.11
CA GLY A 41 10.42 -26.83 -24.55
C GLY A 41 11.00 -27.63 -23.40
N ASP A 42 11.68 -28.73 -23.74
CA ASP A 42 12.40 -29.59 -22.79
C ASP A 42 13.85 -29.14 -22.59
N SER A 43 14.47 -28.56 -23.61
CA SER A 43 15.89 -28.19 -23.57
C SER A 43 16.21 -26.97 -24.43
N GLY A 44 17.15 -26.15 -23.97
CA GLY A 44 17.52 -24.93 -24.70
C GLY A 44 18.51 -24.05 -23.96
N SER A 45 18.82 -22.91 -24.57
CA SER A 45 19.67 -21.89 -23.95
C SER A 45 19.06 -20.51 -24.17
N LEU A 46 18.90 -19.75 -23.08
CA LEU A 46 18.20 -18.47 -23.04
C LEU A 46 18.95 -17.50 -22.13
N ASN A 47 19.05 -16.25 -22.58
CA ASN A 47 19.73 -15.20 -21.83
C ASN A 47 18.69 -14.40 -21.05
N LEU A 48 18.62 -14.62 -19.74
CA LEU A 48 17.58 -14.08 -18.87
C LEU A 48 18.18 -13.38 -17.64
N SER A 49 17.41 -12.45 -17.06
CA SER A 49 17.70 -11.77 -15.79
C SER A 49 16.42 -11.48 -15.03
N GLY A 50 16.45 -11.48 -13.70
CA GLY A 50 15.25 -11.20 -12.90
C GLY A 50 14.46 -12.45 -12.54
N ALA A 51 13.25 -12.26 -12.02
CA ALA A 51 12.42 -13.34 -11.46
C ALA A 51 11.61 -14.03 -12.54
N HIS A 52 11.65 -15.36 -12.52
CA HIS A 52 10.92 -16.18 -13.47
C HIS A 52 10.24 -17.34 -12.75
N THR A 53 9.05 -17.66 -13.22
CA THR A 53 8.27 -18.82 -12.77
C THR A 53 8.28 -19.90 -13.84
N VAL A 54 8.39 -21.15 -13.42
CA VAL A 54 8.44 -22.33 -14.29
C VAL A 54 7.16 -23.13 -14.14
N TYR A 55 6.55 -23.48 -15.27
CA TYR A 55 5.31 -24.23 -15.36
C TYR A 55 5.49 -25.55 -16.09
N ILE A 56 4.68 -26.55 -15.73
CA ILE A 56 4.50 -27.81 -16.44
C ILE A 56 3.03 -27.98 -16.80
N SER A 57 2.70 -28.78 -17.80
CA SER A 57 1.30 -29.13 -18.10
C SER A 57 0.63 -29.80 -16.89
N ASP A 58 -0.63 -29.45 -16.62
CA ASP A 58 -1.46 -30.02 -15.55
C ASP A 58 -1.82 -31.50 -15.73
N GLU A 59 -1.45 -32.10 -16.87
CA GLU A 59 -1.47 -33.55 -17.08
C GLU A 59 -0.45 -34.28 -16.20
N TYR A 60 0.55 -33.57 -15.67
CA TYR A 60 1.62 -34.10 -14.84
C TYR A 60 1.50 -33.66 -13.39
N GLU A 61 2.13 -34.40 -12.47
CA GLU A 61 2.28 -33.95 -11.09
C GLU A 61 3.40 -32.89 -10.98
N CYS A 62 3.29 -31.97 -10.02
CA CYS A 62 4.24 -30.85 -9.90
C CYS A 62 5.72 -31.27 -9.84
N PHE A 63 6.06 -32.37 -9.13
CA PHE A 63 7.44 -32.87 -9.05
C PHE A 63 7.75 -33.98 -10.07
N ALA A 64 6.92 -34.15 -11.11
CA ALA A 64 7.14 -35.17 -12.14
C ALA A 64 8.28 -34.80 -13.10
N ALA A 65 8.60 -33.51 -13.27
CA ALA A 65 9.73 -33.08 -14.08
C ALA A 65 11.00 -32.89 -13.25
N ALA A 66 12.10 -33.47 -13.73
CA ALA A 66 13.43 -33.11 -13.25
C ALA A 66 13.93 -31.94 -14.10
N VAL A 67 13.94 -30.74 -13.51
CA VAL A 67 14.35 -29.49 -14.17
C VAL A 67 15.70 -29.03 -13.63
N THR A 68 16.57 -28.60 -14.54
CA THR A 68 17.85 -27.95 -14.22
C THR A 68 17.95 -26.67 -15.03
N ILE A 69 18.24 -25.55 -14.37
CA ILE A 69 18.42 -24.25 -15.02
C ILE A 69 19.77 -23.69 -14.57
N THR A 70 20.79 -23.99 -15.36
CA THR A 70 22.18 -23.79 -14.92
C THR A 70 22.90 -22.78 -15.80
N ASN A 71 23.84 -22.02 -15.21
CA ASN A 71 24.95 -21.46 -15.99
C ASN A 71 26.18 -22.37 -15.89
N GLU A 72 27.36 -21.87 -16.27
CA GLU A 72 28.64 -22.61 -16.17
C GLU A 72 29.03 -23.02 -14.73
N THR A 73 28.45 -22.40 -13.70
CA THR A 73 28.90 -22.45 -12.30
C THR A 73 27.82 -22.82 -11.29
N GLU A 74 26.55 -22.57 -11.58
CA GLU A 74 25.46 -22.66 -10.59
C GLU A 74 24.14 -23.11 -11.24
N ASP A 75 23.32 -23.85 -10.48
CA ASP A 75 21.92 -24.14 -10.79
C ASP A 75 21.02 -23.15 -10.05
N PHE A 76 20.18 -22.45 -10.79
CA PHE A 76 19.31 -21.41 -10.29
C PHE A 76 17.90 -21.93 -9.97
N PHE A 77 17.56 -23.14 -10.42
CA PHE A 77 16.21 -23.67 -10.26
C PHE A 77 15.89 -23.98 -8.80
N GLN A 78 14.83 -23.34 -8.28
CA GLN A 78 14.28 -23.61 -6.97
C GLN A 78 12.93 -24.30 -7.15
N PRO A 79 12.85 -25.62 -6.90
CA PRO A 79 11.59 -26.35 -7.04
C PRO A 79 10.58 -25.90 -5.98
N GLY A 80 9.32 -25.77 -6.39
CA GLY A 80 8.24 -25.36 -5.51
C GLY A 80 6.89 -25.43 -6.21
N CYS A 81 5.95 -26.14 -5.59
CA CYS A 81 4.56 -26.19 -6.03
C CYS A 81 3.78 -25.14 -5.27
N ASP A 82 3.27 -24.13 -5.95
CA ASP A 82 2.41 -23.12 -5.35
C ASP A 82 1.10 -23.05 -6.13
N GLU A 83 0.10 -23.76 -5.62
CA GLU A 83 -1.23 -23.89 -6.23
C GLU A 83 -1.94 -22.53 -6.39
N ILE A 84 -1.48 -21.48 -5.70
CA ILE A 84 -2.04 -20.13 -5.80
C ILE A 84 -1.74 -19.52 -7.17
N TYR A 85 -0.65 -19.94 -7.81
CA TYR A 85 -0.20 -19.42 -9.11
C TYR A 85 -0.53 -20.35 -10.28
N ASP A 86 -1.13 -21.52 -10.02
CA ASP A 86 -1.56 -22.44 -11.07
C ASP A 86 -2.57 -21.75 -12.00
N GLN A 87 -2.49 -22.10 -13.28
CA GLN A 87 -3.37 -21.60 -14.33
C GLN A 87 -4.06 -22.76 -15.03
N PRO A 88 -5.20 -22.53 -15.70
CA PRO A 88 -5.84 -23.59 -16.49
C PRO A 88 -4.85 -24.22 -17.49
N GLY A 89 -4.63 -25.53 -17.38
CA GLY A 89 -3.68 -26.27 -18.23
C GLY A 89 -2.23 -26.32 -17.75
N TRP A 90 -1.86 -25.56 -16.70
CA TRP A 90 -0.46 -25.37 -16.28
C TRP A 90 -0.30 -25.30 -14.75
N LEU A 91 0.64 -26.08 -14.22
CA LEU A 91 1.02 -26.10 -12.81
C LEU A 91 2.37 -25.46 -12.58
N VAL A 92 2.51 -24.66 -11.53
CA VAL A 92 3.80 -24.10 -11.12
C VAL A 92 4.65 -25.19 -10.46
N ILE A 93 5.89 -25.34 -10.95
CA ILE A 93 6.85 -26.34 -10.46
C ILE A 93 8.08 -25.73 -9.80
N GLY A 94 8.25 -24.41 -9.90
CA GLY A 94 9.31 -23.70 -9.22
C GLY A 94 9.55 -22.32 -9.82
N SER A 95 10.64 -21.71 -9.36
CA SER A 95 11.07 -20.39 -9.81
C SER A 95 12.59 -20.30 -9.83
N PHE A 96 13.10 -19.27 -10.50
CA PHE A 96 14.52 -18.96 -10.47
C PHE A 96 14.75 -17.46 -10.62
N TYR A 97 15.86 -16.97 -10.06
CA TYR A 97 16.19 -15.54 -10.02
C TYR A 97 17.67 -15.29 -10.33
N PRO A 98 18.08 -15.24 -11.61
CA PRO A 98 19.39 -14.77 -12.01
C PRO A 98 19.53 -13.28 -11.67
N MET A 99 20.45 -12.95 -10.75
CA MET A 99 20.69 -11.56 -10.31
C MET A 99 21.18 -10.62 -11.43
N ARG A 100 21.70 -11.18 -12.53
CA ARG A 100 22.20 -10.45 -13.70
C ARG A 100 21.86 -11.24 -14.96
N GLU A 101 21.82 -10.56 -16.10
CA GLU A 101 21.71 -11.21 -17.40
C GLU A 101 22.79 -12.28 -17.54
N SER A 102 22.34 -13.52 -17.73
CA SER A 102 23.19 -14.68 -17.80
C SER A 102 22.67 -15.68 -18.81
N MET A 103 23.61 -16.31 -19.52
CA MET A 103 23.30 -17.40 -20.44
C MET A 103 22.96 -18.65 -19.62
N LEU A 104 21.69 -19.02 -19.60
CA LEU A 104 21.20 -20.18 -18.86
C LEU A 104 20.95 -21.32 -19.83
N THR A 105 21.34 -22.51 -19.41
CA THR A 105 21.00 -23.77 -20.07
C THR A 105 19.84 -24.39 -19.32
N VAL A 106 18.77 -24.66 -20.04
CA VAL A 106 17.56 -25.30 -19.52
C VAL A 106 17.55 -26.74 -19.98
N ASN A 107 17.28 -27.65 -19.06
CA ASN A 107 17.04 -29.05 -19.37
C ASN A 107 15.97 -29.59 -18.41
N SER A 108 14.98 -30.26 -18.98
CA SER A 108 13.83 -30.83 -18.30
C SER A 108 13.47 -32.18 -18.92
N THR A 109 12.92 -33.08 -18.11
CA THR A 109 12.40 -34.37 -18.60
C THR A 109 11.08 -34.23 -19.36
N HIS A 110 10.36 -33.13 -19.17
CA HIS A 110 9.09 -32.81 -19.82
C HIS A 110 9.11 -31.38 -20.39
N GLU A 111 8.21 -31.08 -21.32
CA GLU A 111 8.02 -29.70 -21.79
C GLU A 111 7.64 -28.79 -20.61
N ILE A 112 8.37 -27.69 -20.48
CA ILE A 112 8.10 -26.66 -19.48
C ILE A 112 7.92 -25.30 -20.16
N LEU A 113 7.17 -24.42 -19.50
CA LEU A 113 7.14 -23.00 -19.82
C LEU A 113 7.94 -22.24 -18.77
N ILE A 114 8.63 -21.21 -19.24
CA ILE A 114 9.26 -20.22 -18.36
C ILE A 114 8.65 -18.87 -18.66
N ILE A 115 8.23 -18.16 -17.63
CA ILE A 115 7.56 -16.87 -17.72
C ILE A 115 8.34 -15.85 -16.91
N ASP A 116 8.53 -14.65 -17.46
CA ASP A 116 9.10 -13.51 -16.72
C ASP A 116 8.01 -12.88 -15.84
N ASP A 117 8.21 -12.91 -14.53
CA ASP A 117 7.23 -12.44 -13.56
C ASP A 117 6.93 -10.93 -13.74
N ALA A 118 7.92 -10.14 -14.18
CA ALA A 118 7.73 -8.71 -14.40
C ALA A 118 6.81 -8.44 -15.60
N SER A 119 6.98 -9.21 -16.67
CA SER A 119 6.10 -9.17 -17.86
C SER A 119 4.69 -9.61 -17.49
N TYR A 120 4.56 -10.72 -16.74
CA TYR A 120 3.29 -11.28 -16.30
C TYR A 120 2.51 -10.34 -15.37
N ILE A 121 3.16 -9.69 -14.40
CA ILE A 121 2.50 -8.72 -13.51
C ILE A 121 1.97 -7.51 -14.32
N THR A 122 2.66 -7.14 -15.39
CA THR A 122 2.28 -6.02 -16.24
C THR A 122 1.09 -6.38 -17.13
N SER A 123 1.05 -7.61 -17.65
CA SER A 123 -0.04 -8.12 -18.51
C SER A 123 -1.27 -8.55 -17.72
N ALA A 124 -1.12 -9.10 -16.51
CA ALA A 124 -2.20 -9.57 -15.64
C ALA A 124 -3.02 -8.46 -14.94
N GLY A 125 -2.94 -7.21 -15.38
CA GLY A 125 -3.94 -6.21 -15.04
C GLY A 125 -3.82 -5.52 -13.66
N TYR A 126 -2.62 -5.45 -13.07
CA TYR A 126 -2.40 -4.70 -11.80
C TYR A 126 -2.76 -3.19 -11.85
N LEU A 127 -3.05 -2.63 -13.04
CA LEU A 127 -3.65 -1.31 -13.20
C LEU A 127 -4.95 -1.14 -12.37
N GLY A 128 -5.73 -2.22 -12.20
CA GLY A 128 -6.95 -2.21 -11.39
C GLY A 128 -6.69 -2.04 -9.89
N CYS A 129 -5.63 -2.65 -9.36
CA CYS A 129 -5.30 -2.64 -7.93
C CYS A 129 -4.84 -1.24 -7.46
N GLY A 130 -4.02 -0.56 -8.29
CA GLY A 130 -3.61 0.82 -8.01
C GLY A 130 -4.80 1.80 -7.92
N LEU A 131 -5.73 1.72 -8.88
CA LEU A 131 -6.92 2.58 -8.92
C LEU A 131 -7.89 2.33 -7.75
N CYS A 132 -7.98 1.09 -7.26
CA CYS A 132 -8.75 0.75 -6.06
C CYS A 132 -8.25 1.51 -4.83
N CYS A 133 -6.93 1.47 -4.60
CA CYS A 133 -6.29 2.14 -3.46
C CYS A 133 -6.47 3.67 -3.49
N PHE A 134 -6.37 4.30 -4.67
CA PHE A 134 -6.66 5.73 -4.80
C PHE A 134 -8.12 6.08 -4.52
N GLY A 135 -9.05 5.22 -4.95
CA GLY A 135 -10.47 5.35 -4.63
C GLY A 135 -10.77 5.29 -3.13
N LEU A 136 -10.12 4.36 -2.39
CA LEU A 136 -10.28 4.23 -0.94
C LEU A 136 -9.72 5.43 -0.18
N ILE A 137 -8.54 5.93 -0.55
CA ILE A 137 -7.94 7.11 0.08
C ILE A 137 -8.82 8.35 -0.12
N GLY A 138 -9.35 8.54 -1.34
CA GLY A 138 -10.28 9.64 -1.65
C GLY A 138 -11.61 9.55 -0.88
N LEU A 139 -12.11 8.34 -0.65
CA LEU A 139 -13.31 8.09 0.15
C LEU A 139 -13.07 8.46 1.62
N VAL A 140 -11.97 8.03 2.21
CA VAL A 140 -11.58 8.38 3.60
C VAL A 140 -11.41 9.90 3.76
N GLY A 141 -10.70 10.55 2.82
CA GLY A 141 -10.53 12.01 2.83
C GLY A 141 -11.86 12.78 2.71
N SER A 142 -12.81 12.27 1.93
CA SER A 142 -14.15 12.86 1.80
C SER A 142 -14.97 12.75 3.09
N PHE A 143 -14.84 11.64 3.83
CA PHE A 143 -15.51 11.48 5.13
C PHE A 143 -14.94 12.40 6.21
N ILE A 144 -13.61 12.53 6.29
CA ILE A 144 -12.95 13.41 7.27
C ILE A 144 -13.36 14.87 7.03
N THR A 145 -13.34 15.35 5.77
CA THR A 145 -13.71 16.73 5.45
C THR A 145 -15.20 17.04 5.66
N ARG A 146 -16.09 16.05 5.52
CA ARG A 146 -17.52 16.20 5.80
C ARG A 146 -17.81 16.26 7.31
N SER A 147 -17.10 15.48 8.11
CA SER A 147 -17.18 15.47 9.58
C SER A 147 -16.74 16.77 10.24
N SER A 148 -15.78 17.48 9.64
CA SER A 148 -15.22 18.73 10.16
C SER A 148 -16.06 19.97 9.86
N SER A 149 -17.24 19.81 9.25
CA SER A 149 -18.20 20.90 9.11
C SER A 149 -18.67 21.27 10.51
N PRO A 150 -18.45 22.51 11.01
CA PRO A 150 -18.92 22.89 12.32
C PRO A 150 -20.43 22.67 12.37
N LYS A 151 -20.87 21.77 13.26
CA LYS A 151 -22.28 21.68 13.62
C LYS A 151 -22.66 23.07 14.10
N GLU A 152 -23.54 23.74 13.38
CA GLU A 152 -24.12 25.02 13.79
C GLU A 152 -24.56 24.82 15.25
N ALA A 153 -23.84 25.47 16.17
CA ALA A 153 -24.19 25.40 17.57
C ALA A 153 -25.56 26.06 17.69
N VAL A 154 -26.59 25.24 17.92
CA VAL A 154 -27.90 25.73 18.32
C VAL A 154 -27.66 26.56 19.57
N SER A 155 -27.71 27.89 19.42
CA SER A 155 -27.61 28.83 20.52
C SER A 155 -28.86 28.65 21.36
N TYR A 156 -28.76 27.83 22.41
CA TYR A 156 -29.73 27.86 23.48
C TYR A 156 -29.50 29.16 24.24
N ALA A 157 -30.26 30.19 23.89
CA ALA A 157 -30.37 31.38 24.71
C ALA A 157 -30.95 30.97 26.08
N PRO A 158 -30.25 31.16 27.21
CA PRO A 158 -30.88 30.97 28.51
C PRO A 158 -31.87 32.13 28.73
N ASN A 159 -33.16 31.80 28.80
CA ASN A 159 -34.18 32.70 29.29
C ASN A 159 -33.89 33.03 30.76
N ASN A 160 -33.26 34.18 31.01
CA ASN A 160 -33.09 34.72 32.36
C ASN A 160 -34.09 35.86 32.57
N PRO A 161 -35.08 35.74 33.48
CA PRO A 161 -36.17 36.71 33.63
C PRO A 161 -35.83 38.00 34.41
N TYR A 162 -34.55 38.31 34.64
CA TYR A 162 -34.16 39.55 35.31
C TYR A 162 -33.18 40.37 34.45
N GLN A 163 -33.74 41.25 33.62
CA GLN A 163 -33.03 42.43 33.11
C GLN A 163 -33.33 43.63 34.01
N PRO A 164 -32.31 44.39 34.44
CA PRO A 164 -32.40 45.83 34.54
C PRO A 164 -31.79 46.46 33.30
N THR A 165 -32.57 47.34 32.69
CA THR A 165 -32.25 48.12 31.49
C THR A 165 -31.18 49.18 31.75
N GLN A 166 -30.50 49.59 30.66
CA GLN A 166 -29.64 50.76 30.44
C GLN A 166 -28.13 50.48 30.64
N GLN A 167 -27.20 50.92 29.78
CA GLN A 167 -27.20 52.09 28.91
C GLN A 167 -26.12 51.94 27.82
N GLU A 168 -26.42 52.45 26.62
CA GLU A 168 -25.50 52.62 25.48
C GLU A 168 -24.38 53.61 25.82
N VAL A 169 -23.10 53.24 25.65
CA VAL A 169 -21.98 54.19 25.57
C VAL A 169 -21.06 53.80 24.42
N GLN A 170 -20.81 54.81 23.58
CA GLN A 170 -20.03 54.82 22.36
C GLN A 170 -18.52 54.52 22.54
N GLN A 171 -17.93 53.96 21.48
CA GLN A 171 -16.53 53.90 21.02
C GLN A 171 -15.55 54.97 21.58
N PRO A 172 -14.22 54.71 21.70
CA PRO A 172 -13.38 54.72 20.48
C PRO A 172 -12.07 53.86 20.44
N SER A 173 -11.66 53.63 19.19
CA SER A 173 -10.34 53.42 18.56
C SER A 173 -9.05 53.16 19.37
N ASN A 174 -8.26 52.24 18.78
CA ASN A 174 -6.80 52.26 18.50
C ASN A 174 -5.83 51.41 19.34
N GLU A 175 -4.76 51.00 18.64
CA GLU A 175 -3.49 50.35 19.06
C GLU A 175 -3.48 48.81 19.15
N ARG A 176 -2.84 48.08 18.21
CA ARG A 176 -1.41 47.90 17.87
C ARG A 176 -0.79 46.73 18.67
N TYR A 177 -0.39 45.71 17.90
CA TYR A 177 0.23 44.44 18.31
C TYR A 177 1.36 44.56 19.35
N ALA A 178 1.42 43.61 20.30
CA ALA A 178 2.64 43.14 20.95
C ALA A 178 2.56 41.61 21.21
N PRO A 179 3.64 40.82 21.02
CA PRO A 179 3.62 39.36 21.08
C PRO A 179 3.70 38.82 22.52
N VAL A 180 2.98 37.71 22.73
CA VAL A 180 3.03 36.86 23.94
C VAL A 180 4.38 36.14 23.98
N GLN A 181 5.36 36.66 24.74
CA GLN A 181 6.67 36.02 24.88
C GLN A 181 7.21 35.95 26.33
N SER A 182 6.34 36.01 27.34
CA SER A 182 6.81 35.99 28.74
C SER A 182 6.28 34.85 29.60
N GLN A 183 5.44 33.94 29.08
CA GLN A 183 4.81 32.91 29.93
C GLN A 183 5.50 31.54 29.94
N TYR A 184 6.52 31.31 29.11
CA TYR A 184 7.18 29.98 29.03
C TYR A 184 8.47 29.85 29.86
N LYS A 185 8.90 30.91 30.57
CA LYS A 185 10.19 30.90 31.28
C LYS A 185 10.08 30.58 32.78
N GLU A 186 8.87 30.59 33.36
CA GLU A 186 8.68 30.26 34.78
C GLU A 186 8.55 28.74 35.01
N ASP A 187 7.84 28.00 34.15
CA ASP A 187 7.61 26.56 34.36
C ASP A 187 8.87 25.69 34.22
N PHE A 188 9.91 26.15 33.51
CA PHE A 188 11.12 25.35 33.31
C PHE A 188 12.08 25.36 34.51
N MET A 189 11.98 26.34 35.41
CA MET A 189 12.85 26.42 36.60
C MET A 189 12.28 25.63 37.79
N GLU A 190 10.98 25.33 37.81
CA GLU A 190 10.34 24.60 38.93
C GLU A 190 10.55 23.08 38.84
N GLN A 191 10.87 22.55 37.65
CA GLN A 191 11.05 21.11 37.45
C GLN A 191 12.50 20.62 37.73
N GLU A 192 13.50 21.49 37.63
CA GLU A 192 14.90 21.09 37.86
C GLU A 192 15.23 20.94 39.35
N GLN A 193 14.53 21.67 40.24
CA GLN A 193 14.78 21.64 41.69
C GLN A 193 14.16 20.43 42.41
N ASN A 194 13.15 19.78 41.83
CA ASN A 194 12.44 18.66 42.45
C ASN A 194 13.02 17.27 42.08
N SER A 195 14.11 17.21 41.30
CA SER A 195 14.78 15.95 40.93
C SER A 195 16.03 15.64 41.78
N THR A 196 16.61 16.63 42.47
CA THR A 196 17.83 16.46 43.27
C THR A 196 17.56 16.03 44.71
N GLU A 197 16.32 16.05 45.19
CA GLU A 197 15.95 15.66 46.56
C GLU A 197 15.54 14.17 46.70
N ALA A 198 15.34 13.46 45.58
CA ALA A 198 14.89 12.06 45.59
C ALA A 198 16.01 11.00 45.60
N GLU A 199 17.28 11.38 45.43
CA GLU A 199 18.43 10.45 45.40
C GLU A 199 19.27 10.44 46.70
N GLU A 200 18.79 11.02 47.80
CA GLU A 200 19.44 10.93 49.13
C GLU A 200 18.62 10.08 50.13
N LYS A 201 18.03 8.96 49.67
CA LYS A 201 17.38 8.02 50.61
C LYS A 201 17.34 6.56 50.16
N SER A 202 18.47 5.99 49.76
CA SER A 202 18.71 4.55 49.94
C SER A 202 20.21 4.19 49.92
N SER A 203 20.85 4.16 51.09
CA SER A 203 22.02 3.31 51.38
C SER A 203 21.50 2.07 52.11
N PRO A 204 21.94 0.84 51.76
CA PRO A 204 22.92 0.17 52.63
C PRO A 204 23.90 -0.83 51.96
N TRP A 205 25.14 -0.86 52.46
CA TRP A 205 26.05 -2.00 52.66
C TRP A 205 26.15 -3.11 51.59
N ASP A 206 27.24 -3.10 50.82
CA ASP A 206 28.32 -4.13 50.73
C ASP A 206 29.23 -3.88 49.52
#